data_AF-A0A7W0LQC5-F1
#
_entry.id   AF-A0A7W0LQC5-F1
#
_cell.length_a   1.000
_cell.length_b   1.000
_cell.length_c   1.000
_cell.angle_alpha   90.00
_cell.angle_beta   90.00
_cell.angle_gamma   90.00
#
_symmetry.space_group_name_H-M   'P 1'
#
loop_
_entity.id
_entity.type
_entity.pdbx_description
1 polymer ?
#
loop_
_entity_poly.entity_id
_entity_poly.type
_entity_poly.pdbx_seq_one_letter_code
_entity_poly.pdbx_strand_id
1 'polypeptide(L)'
;VQALNRSRFASAGLYPVASIAAAALSFGVADVLHGSGFLAVYLTGLTMGTSLTQAKRTIVTFHEGLAWVAQVGMFLTLGLLVFPSQLGDVALEGTVLAVILTVVARSAATVISTLPFRYGARERLTLSWAGLRGAVPVVLATFPITAGVASSLDFFNIVFFAVLISTLLQGASFEPLAKRLGMTTNEAALPRPLAEAGTIRRLGAEVVEFPVWQDDAIAGRMIRELGLPREALLNVIVRGDQAIPPRGSTRVEAGDRLHILVRQEVAIEFRELLERWRNGPIGRPPRKPLKARSSQAIASSRPWRAQDGDAGHPQRVGGADVVEQLRTRRDGVPGALVVLDDGRFAVTGPVVAIGSSQALQRNARRRIASARSDGERAWWAEVVAALVGEELRP
;
A
#
# COMPACT_ATOMS: atom_id res chain seq x y z
N VAL A 1 -12.92 9.83 -9.64
CA VAL A 1 -11.60 9.31 -9.17
C VAL A 1 -10.66 10.41 -8.70
N GLN A 2 -10.27 11.39 -9.53
CA GLN A 2 -9.35 12.46 -9.11
C GLN A 2 -9.85 13.27 -7.89
N ALA A 3 -11.15 13.56 -7.82
CA ALA A 3 -11.76 14.20 -6.65
C ALA A 3 -11.57 13.38 -5.37
N LEU A 4 -11.73 12.06 -5.45
CA LEU A 4 -11.61 11.10 -4.34
C LEU A 4 -10.15 10.97 -3.85
N ASN A 5 -9.18 11.14 -4.76
CA ASN A 5 -7.75 11.16 -4.42
C ASN A 5 -7.29 12.49 -3.79
N ARG A 6 -7.98 13.59 -4.10
CA ARG A 6 -7.67 14.93 -3.56
C ARG A 6 -8.37 15.18 -2.22
N SER A 7 -9.50 14.53 -1.96
CA SER A 7 -10.23 14.65 -0.71
C SER A 7 -9.56 13.86 0.42
N ARG A 8 -9.05 14.56 1.43
CA ARG A 8 -8.63 13.95 2.71
C ARG A 8 -9.86 13.82 3.61
N PHE A 9 -10.48 12.65 3.64
CA PHE A 9 -11.59 12.40 4.54
C PHE A 9 -11.12 12.30 6.00
N ALA A 10 -11.93 12.81 6.93
CA ALA A 10 -11.63 12.81 8.36
C ALA A 10 -11.59 11.41 8.99
N SER A 11 -12.26 10.42 8.37
CA SER A 11 -12.23 9.02 8.81
C SER A 11 -12.06 8.05 7.63
N ALA A 12 -11.37 6.93 7.88
CA ALA A 12 -11.11 5.91 6.87
C ALA A 12 -12.41 5.24 6.35
N GLY A 13 -13.49 5.26 7.13
CA GLY A 13 -14.79 4.69 6.75
C GLY A 13 -15.56 5.49 5.69
N LEU A 14 -15.20 6.76 5.45
CA LEU A 14 -15.85 7.58 4.43
C LEU A 14 -15.40 7.24 3.01
N TYR A 15 -14.24 6.60 2.84
CA TYR A 15 -13.72 6.22 1.52
C TYR A 15 -14.61 5.17 0.82
N PRO A 16 -15.03 4.06 1.47
CA PRO A 16 -16.02 3.14 0.91
C PRO A 16 -17.34 3.80 0.51
N VAL A 17 -17.88 4.67 1.36
CA VAL A 17 -19.13 5.39 1.08
C VAL A 17 -18.99 6.28 -0.15
N ALA A 18 -17.89 7.04 -0.24
CA ALA A 18 -17.60 7.87 -1.40
C ALA A 18 -17.45 7.03 -2.68
N SER A 19 -16.88 5.82 -2.59
CA SER A 19 -16.75 4.93 -3.75
C SER A 19 -18.09 4.34 -4.21
N ILE A 20 -19.01 4.02 -3.29
CA ILE A 20 -20.38 3.63 -3.65
C ILE A 20 -21.10 4.81 -4.32
N ALA A 21 -20.97 6.01 -3.76
CA ALA A 21 -21.57 7.21 -4.34
C ALA A 21 -21.04 7.45 -5.76
N ALA A 22 -19.73 7.28 -5.99
CA ALA A 22 -19.14 7.38 -7.31
C ALA A 22 -19.68 6.33 -8.29
N ALA A 23 -19.89 5.09 -7.84
CA ALA A 23 -20.50 4.04 -8.63
C ALA A 23 -21.98 4.35 -8.96
N ALA A 24 -22.77 4.78 -7.97
CA ALA A 24 -24.17 5.14 -8.18
C ALA A 24 -24.32 6.34 -9.13
N LEU A 25 -23.47 7.35 -8.98
CA LEU A 25 -23.44 8.51 -9.88
C LEU A 25 -23.02 8.12 -11.29
N SER A 26 -21.99 7.28 -11.46
CA SER A 26 -21.57 6.86 -12.80
C SER A 26 -22.64 6.00 -13.49
N PHE A 27 -23.35 5.15 -12.73
CA PHE A 27 -24.52 4.43 -13.22
C PHE A 27 -25.60 5.41 -13.69
N GLY A 28 -26.06 6.31 -12.82
CA GLY A 28 -27.18 7.22 -13.11
C GLY A 28 -26.88 8.19 -14.25
N VAL A 29 -25.66 8.75 -14.30
CA VAL A 29 -25.24 9.64 -15.40
C VAL A 29 -25.23 8.90 -16.73
N ALA A 30 -24.71 7.67 -16.76
CA ALA A 30 -24.72 6.86 -17.98
C ALA A 30 -26.14 6.52 -18.42
N ASP A 31 -27.01 6.14 -17.50
CA ASP A 31 -28.40 5.77 -17.78
C ASP A 31 -29.22 6.95 -18.35
N VAL A 32 -29.07 8.15 -17.79
CA VAL A 32 -29.71 9.38 -18.31
C VAL A 32 -29.24 9.72 -19.73
N LEU A 33 -27.98 9.40 -20.05
CA LEU A 33 -27.42 9.57 -21.39
C LEU A 33 -27.72 8.40 -22.32
N HIS A 34 -28.60 7.47 -21.92
CA HIS A 34 -28.93 6.23 -22.64
C HIS A 34 -27.72 5.31 -22.88
N GLY A 35 -26.69 5.41 -22.04
CA GLY A 35 -25.54 4.53 -22.00
C GLY A 35 -25.72 3.36 -21.03
N SER A 36 -24.76 2.43 -21.02
CA SER A 36 -24.79 1.29 -20.09
C SER A 36 -24.27 1.68 -18.71
N GLY A 37 -25.18 1.77 -17.73
CA GLY A 37 -24.83 2.01 -16.33
C GLY A 37 -23.89 0.94 -15.75
N PHE A 38 -24.09 -0.34 -16.09
CA PHE A 38 -23.21 -1.43 -15.66
C PHE A 38 -21.77 -1.25 -16.16
N LEU A 39 -21.59 -0.87 -17.43
CA LEU A 39 -20.27 -0.60 -18.00
C LEU A 39 -19.62 0.64 -17.36
N ALA A 40 -20.40 1.69 -17.11
CA ALA A 40 -19.90 2.90 -16.45
C ALA A 40 -19.38 2.61 -15.04
N VAL A 41 -20.11 1.81 -14.25
CA VAL A 41 -19.66 1.35 -12.94
C VAL A 41 -18.41 0.50 -13.05
N TYR A 42 -18.35 -0.43 -14.01
CA TYR A 42 -17.16 -1.25 -14.25
C TYR A 42 -15.92 -0.39 -14.54
N LEU A 43 -16.02 0.58 -15.45
CA LEU A 43 -14.93 1.50 -15.78
C LEU A 43 -14.55 2.38 -14.58
N THR A 44 -15.53 2.79 -13.77
CA THR A 44 -15.28 3.52 -12.52
C THR A 44 -14.49 2.65 -11.54
N GLY A 45 -14.85 1.39 -11.36
CA GLY A 45 -14.13 0.43 -10.53
C GLY A 45 -12.71 0.18 -11.05
N LEU A 46 -12.54 -0.01 -12.35
CA LEU A 46 -11.24 -0.24 -12.98
C LEU A 46 -10.29 0.96 -12.81
N THR A 47 -10.81 2.17 -13.00
CA THR A 47 -10.04 3.42 -12.83
C THR A 47 -9.72 3.70 -11.36
N MET A 48 -10.60 3.35 -10.42
CA MET A 48 -10.30 3.42 -8.98
C MET A 48 -9.28 2.36 -8.56
N GLY A 49 -9.40 1.14 -9.06
CA GLY A 49 -8.51 0.01 -8.76
C GLY A 49 -7.09 0.20 -9.26
N THR A 50 -6.88 0.97 -10.32
CA THR A 50 -5.55 1.32 -10.86
C THR A 50 -4.90 2.50 -10.13
N SER A 51 -5.66 3.30 -9.37
CA SER A 51 -5.13 4.43 -8.62
C SER A 51 -4.44 4.02 -7.30
N LEU A 52 -3.32 4.66 -6.98
CA LEU A 52 -2.57 4.49 -5.71
C LEU A 52 -3.23 5.32 -4.60
N THR A 53 -4.38 4.87 -4.09
CA THR A 53 -5.07 5.52 -2.97
C THR A 53 -4.66 4.95 -1.62
N GLN A 54 -4.51 5.82 -0.61
CA GLN A 54 -4.20 5.42 0.76
C GLN A 54 -5.27 4.49 1.37
N ALA A 55 -6.52 4.57 0.88
CA ALA A 55 -7.67 3.79 1.35
C ALA A 55 -8.06 2.62 0.43
N LYS A 56 -7.23 2.26 -0.56
CA LYS A 56 -7.53 1.20 -1.55
C LYS A 56 -8.01 -0.10 -0.90
N ARG A 57 -7.33 -0.54 0.17
CA ARG A 57 -7.68 -1.76 0.89
C ARG A 57 -9.07 -1.70 1.49
N THR A 58 -9.40 -0.62 2.20
CA THR A 58 -10.70 -0.45 2.85
C THR A 58 -11.81 -0.46 1.81
N ILE A 59 -11.61 0.18 0.66
CA ILE A 59 -12.56 0.19 -0.45
C ILE A 59 -12.73 -1.23 -1.02
N VAL A 60 -11.64 -1.94 -1.33
CA VAL A 60 -11.68 -3.28 -1.94
C VAL A 60 -12.35 -4.28 -1.02
N THR A 61 -11.90 -4.40 0.24
CA THR A 61 -12.48 -5.35 1.20
C THR A 61 -13.95 -5.06 1.46
N PHE A 62 -14.34 -3.78 1.51
CA PHE A 62 -15.74 -3.40 1.65
C PHE A 62 -16.57 -3.82 0.42
N HIS A 63 -16.07 -3.56 -0.79
CA HIS A 63 -16.78 -3.93 -2.03
C HIS A 63 -16.82 -5.44 -2.24
N GLU A 64 -15.78 -6.19 -1.84
CA GLU A 64 -15.80 -7.66 -1.83
C GLU A 64 -16.89 -8.19 -0.91
N GLY A 65 -16.97 -7.68 0.33
CA GLY A 65 -18.04 -8.05 1.26
C GLY A 65 -19.43 -7.71 0.71
N LEU A 66 -19.60 -6.49 0.17
CA LEU A 66 -20.85 -6.05 -0.43
C LEU A 66 -21.25 -6.90 -1.65
N ALA A 67 -20.28 -7.22 -2.52
CA ALA A 67 -20.51 -8.07 -3.68
C ALA A 67 -20.92 -9.48 -3.26
N TRP A 68 -20.33 -10.02 -2.18
CA TRP A 68 -20.69 -11.34 -1.66
C TRP A 68 -22.13 -11.36 -1.13
N VAL A 69 -22.52 -10.34 -0.35
CA VAL A 69 -23.89 -10.20 0.14
C VAL A 69 -24.88 -10.02 -1.01
N ALA A 70 -24.57 -9.16 -1.98
CA ALA A 70 -25.41 -8.95 -3.16
C ALA A 70 -25.52 -10.23 -4.00
N GLN A 71 -24.43 -10.99 -4.14
CA GLN A 71 -24.42 -12.25 -4.88
C GLN A 71 -25.28 -13.32 -4.21
N VAL A 72 -25.16 -13.52 -2.90
CA VAL A 72 -26.01 -14.45 -2.16
C VAL A 72 -27.47 -14.02 -2.21
N GLY A 73 -27.74 -12.73 -1.98
CA GLY A 73 -29.09 -12.17 -2.06
C GLY A 73 -29.72 -12.38 -3.42
N MET A 74 -28.99 -12.09 -4.50
CA MET A 74 -29.43 -12.30 -5.87
C MET A 74 -29.70 -13.78 -6.18
N PHE A 75 -28.80 -14.71 -5.81
CA PHE A 75 -29.06 -16.13 -6.06
C PHE A 75 -30.24 -16.65 -5.25
N LEU A 76 -30.42 -16.17 -4.02
CA LEU A 76 -31.57 -16.52 -3.19
C LEU A 76 -32.87 -16.01 -3.81
N THR A 77 -32.93 -14.73 -4.22
CA THR A 77 -34.14 -14.16 -4.82
C THR A 77 -34.47 -14.80 -6.17
N LEU A 78 -33.48 -15.04 -7.01
CA LEU A 78 -33.67 -15.72 -8.30
C LEU A 78 -34.07 -17.19 -8.11
N GLY A 79 -33.52 -17.87 -7.12
CA GLY A 79 -33.92 -19.23 -6.76
C GLY A 79 -35.36 -19.31 -6.26
N LEU A 80 -35.82 -18.32 -5.50
CA LEU A 80 -37.22 -18.20 -5.04
C LEU A 80 -38.20 -17.87 -6.18
N LEU A 81 -37.72 -17.24 -7.26
CA LEU A 81 -38.54 -16.90 -8.43
C LEU A 81 -38.85 -18.12 -9.31
N VAL A 82 -38.06 -19.19 -9.21
CA VAL A 82 -38.18 -20.40 -10.03
C VAL A 82 -38.99 -21.47 -9.31
N PHE A 83 -39.99 -22.03 -9.99
CA PHE A 83 -40.72 -23.21 -9.52
C PHE A 83 -40.10 -24.48 -10.12
N PRO A 84 -39.56 -25.41 -9.31
CA PRO A 84 -38.93 -26.64 -9.82
C PRO A 84 -39.87 -27.50 -10.67
N SER A 85 -41.18 -27.44 -10.41
CA SER A 85 -42.20 -28.15 -11.19
C SER A 85 -42.28 -27.69 -12.64
N GLN A 86 -41.95 -26.43 -12.95
CA GLN A 86 -41.97 -25.87 -14.30
C GLN A 86 -40.68 -26.15 -15.08
N LEU A 87 -39.62 -26.62 -14.41
CA LEU A 87 -38.34 -26.88 -15.06
C LEU A 87 -38.36 -28.12 -15.96
N GLY A 88 -39.24 -29.07 -15.68
CA GLY A 88 -39.40 -30.27 -16.52
C GLY A 88 -39.84 -29.93 -17.94
N ASP A 89 -40.76 -28.97 -18.06
CA ASP A 89 -41.35 -28.56 -19.35
C ASP A 89 -40.35 -27.85 -20.25
N VAL A 90 -39.36 -27.15 -19.68
CA VAL A 90 -38.31 -26.42 -20.41
C VAL A 90 -36.95 -27.12 -20.43
N ALA A 91 -36.87 -28.33 -19.88
CA ALA A 91 -35.61 -29.04 -19.68
C ALA A 91 -34.92 -29.34 -21.02
N LEU A 92 -35.70 -29.68 -22.04
CA LEU A 92 -35.18 -29.99 -23.38
C LEU A 92 -34.63 -28.72 -24.04
N GLU A 93 -35.43 -27.65 -24.12
CA GLU A 93 -35.06 -26.37 -24.70
C GLU A 93 -33.84 -25.77 -23.98
N GLY A 94 -33.86 -25.79 -22.65
CA GLY A 94 -32.77 -25.31 -21.81
C GLY A 94 -31.48 -26.12 -21.98
N THR A 95 -31.57 -27.45 -22.08
CA THR A 95 -30.41 -28.31 -22.34
C THR A 95 -29.82 -28.03 -23.72
N VAL A 96 -30.65 -28.00 -24.75
CA VAL A 96 -30.24 -27.71 -26.13
C VAL A 96 -29.56 -26.34 -26.20
N LEU A 97 -30.18 -25.31 -25.59
CA LEU A 97 -29.60 -23.97 -25.50
C LEU A 97 -28.25 -23.98 -24.77
N ALA A 98 -28.14 -24.66 -23.63
CA ALA A 98 -26.91 -24.77 -22.87
C ALA A 98 -25.79 -25.42 -23.69
N VAL A 99 -26.08 -26.52 -24.40
CA VAL A 99 -25.12 -27.23 -25.25
C VAL A 99 -24.69 -26.34 -26.42
N ILE A 100 -25.63 -25.72 -27.14
CA ILE A 100 -25.30 -24.84 -28.26
C ILE A 100 -24.43 -23.68 -27.80
N LEU A 101 -24.81 -22.99 -26.73
CA LEU A 101 -24.06 -21.83 -26.25
C LEU A 101 -22.67 -22.22 -25.71
N THR A 102 -22.54 -23.41 -25.13
CA THR A 102 -21.29 -23.86 -24.50
C THR A 102 -20.33 -24.51 -25.49
N VAL A 103 -20.82 -25.40 -26.35
CA VAL A 103 -19.99 -26.17 -27.28
C VAL A 103 -19.77 -25.40 -28.57
N VAL A 104 -20.82 -24.79 -29.13
CA VAL A 104 -20.76 -24.14 -30.45
C VAL A 104 -20.40 -22.67 -30.31
N ALA A 105 -21.27 -21.87 -29.69
CA ALA A 105 -21.11 -20.42 -29.66
C ALA A 105 -19.82 -20.00 -28.94
N ARG A 106 -19.52 -20.63 -27.80
CA ARG A 106 -18.31 -20.32 -27.04
C ARG A 106 -17.03 -20.77 -27.74
N SER A 107 -16.99 -21.97 -28.30
CA SER A 107 -15.80 -22.42 -29.05
C SER A 107 -15.55 -21.54 -30.27
N ALA A 108 -16.60 -21.17 -31.01
CA ALA A 108 -16.50 -20.23 -32.11
C ALA A 108 -15.98 -18.87 -31.63
N ALA A 109 -16.56 -18.29 -30.58
CA ALA A 109 -16.12 -17.01 -30.02
C ALA A 109 -14.68 -17.05 -29.51
N THR A 110 -14.24 -18.13 -28.88
CA THR A 110 -12.85 -18.32 -28.44
C THR A 110 -11.90 -18.45 -29.62
N VAL A 111 -12.24 -19.25 -30.64
CA VAL A 111 -11.40 -19.37 -31.84
C VAL A 111 -11.30 -18.01 -32.54
N ILE A 112 -12.41 -17.31 -32.72
CA ILE A 112 -12.43 -16.00 -33.37
C ILE A 112 -11.62 -14.97 -32.59
N SER A 113 -11.79 -14.89 -31.28
CA SER A 113 -11.06 -13.93 -30.43
C SER A 113 -9.58 -14.27 -30.27
N THR A 114 -9.19 -15.55 -30.46
CA THR A 114 -7.80 -16.01 -30.37
C THR A 114 -7.09 -16.17 -31.72
N LEU A 115 -7.76 -15.89 -32.84
CA LEU A 115 -7.16 -15.84 -34.18
C LEU A 115 -5.89 -14.95 -34.26
N PRO A 116 -5.86 -13.73 -33.71
CA PRO A 116 -4.67 -12.87 -33.80
C PRO A 116 -3.53 -13.29 -32.86
N PHE A 117 -3.74 -14.28 -31.99
CA PHE A 117 -2.78 -14.70 -30.98
C PHE A 117 -2.31 -16.14 -31.22
N ARG A 118 -1.09 -16.46 -30.77
CA ARG A 118 -0.45 -17.77 -30.98
C ARG A 118 -0.85 -18.81 -29.94
N TYR A 119 -2.15 -19.03 -29.76
CA TYR A 119 -2.65 -20.08 -28.86
C TYR A 119 -2.69 -21.45 -29.56
N GLY A 120 -2.18 -22.47 -28.87
CA GLY A 120 -2.27 -23.88 -29.29
C GLY A 120 -3.69 -24.44 -29.16
N ALA A 121 -3.95 -25.59 -29.82
CA ALA A 121 -5.27 -26.22 -29.80
C ALA A 121 -5.74 -26.60 -28.39
N ARG A 122 -4.83 -27.06 -27.53
CA ARG A 122 -5.12 -27.40 -26.13
C ARG A 122 -5.50 -26.16 -25.31
N GLU A 123 -4.80 -25.05 -25.53
CA GLU A 123 -5.08 -23.77 -24.85
C GLU A 123 -6.44 -23.19 -25.28
N ARG A 124 -6.73 -23.21 -26.58
CA ARG A 124 -8.02 -22.78 -27.11
C ARG A 124 -9.18 -23.62 -26.57
N LEU A 125 -8.99 -24.94 -26.44
CA LEU A 125 -9.99 -25.84 -25.86
C LEU A 125 -10.21 -25.56 -24.37
N THR A 126 -9.13 -25.31 -23.60
CA THR A 126 -9.27 -24.91 -22.19
C THR A 126 -9.96 -23.56 -22.05
N LEU A 127 -9.62 -22.58 -22.89
CA LEU A 127 -10.26 -21.25 -22.90
C LEU A 127 -11.74 -21.31 -23.29
N SER A 128 -12.12 -22.16 -24.25
CA SER A 128 -13.52 -22.33 -24.62
C SER A 128 -14.31 -23.01 -23.50
N TRP A 129 -13.70 -23.96 -22.78
CA TRP A 129 -14.35 -24.68 -21.68
C TRP A 129 -14.39 -23.90 -20.35
N ALA A 130 -13.54 -22.88 -20.16
CA ALA A 130 -13.47 -22.02 -18.96
C ALA A 130 -14.69 -21.11 -18.74
N GLY A 131 -15.82 -21.41 -19.37
CA GLY A 131 -16.98 -20.56 -19.51
C GLY A 131 -18.06 -20.70 -18.48
N LEU A 132 -17.71 -20.63 -17.20
CA LEU A 132 -18.70 -20.65 -16.13
C LEU A 132 -19.64 -19.46 -16.27
N ARG A 133 -20.93 -19.73 -16.45
CA ARG A 133 -21.96 -18.69 -16.48
C ARG A 133 -22.25 -18.26 -15.06
N GLY A 134 -22.11 -16.96 -14.80
CA GLY A 134 -22.47 -16.35 -13.52
C GLY A 134 -23.96 -16.06 -13.42
N ALA A 135 -24.32 -15.24 -12.44
CA ALA A 135 -25.70 -14.82 -12.21
C ALA A 135 -26.24 -13.80 -13.23
N VAL A 136 -25.35 -13.11 -13.97
CA VAL A 136 -25.72 -12.01 -14.88
C VAL A 136 -26.78 -12.40 -15.91
N PRO A 137 -26.69 -13.53 -16.64
CA PRO A 137 -27.71 -13.90 -17.62
C PRO A 137 -29.09 -14.12 -16.99
N VAL A 138 -29.14 -14.65 -15.76
CA VAL A 138 -30.40 -14.89 -15.04
C VAL A 138 -31.04 -13.57 -14.63
N VAL A 139 -30.24 -12.61 -14.16
CA VAL A 139 -30.73 -11.24 -13.88
C VAL A 139 -31.26 -10.59 -15.14
N LEU A 140 -30.54 -10.67 -16.26
CA LEU A 140 -30.99 -10.08 -17.52
C LEU A 140 -32.29 -10.73 -18.02
N ALA A 141 -32.51 -12.02 -17.75
CA ALA A 141 -33.76 -12.70 -18.06
C ALA A 141 -34.96 -12.21 -17.23
N THR A 142 -34.73 -11.42 -16.17
CA THR A 142 -35.84 -10.77 -15.44
C THR A 142 -36.35 -9.51 -16.13
N PHE A 143 -35.58 -8.87 -17.02
CA PHE A 143 -36.01 -7.65 -17.70
C PHE A 143 -37.23 -7.82 -18.61
N PRO A 144 -37.36 -8.92 -19.40
CA PRO A 144 -38.60 -9.19 -20.12
C PRO A 144 -39.82 -9.36 -19.19
N ILE A 145 -39.62 -9.91 -17.99
CA ILE A 145 -40.69 -10.08 -16.99
C ILE A 145 -41.14 -8.71 -16.48
N THR A 146 -40.19 -7.85 -16.09
CA THR A 146 -40.52 -6.50 -15.59
C THR A 146 -41.09 -5.59 -16.67
N ALA A 147 -40.73 -5.82 -17.93
CA ALA A 147 -41.30 -5.12 -19.08
C ALA A 147 -42.67 -5.68 -19.52
N GLY A 148 -43.18 -6.75 -18.90
CA GLY A 148 -44.48 -7.33 -19.21
C GLY A 148 -44.55 -8.03 -20.57
N VAL A 149 -43.43 -8.55 -21.06
CA VAL A 149 -43.36 -9.25 -22.36
C VAL A 149 -44.09 -10.59 -22.26
N ALA A 150 -44.85 -10.96 -23.29
CA ALA A 150 -45.53 -12.26 -23.35
C ALA A 150 -44.51 -13.42 -23.28
N SER A 151 -44.86 -14.51 -22.57
CA SER A 151 -43.98 -15.67 -22.34
C SER A 151 -42.64 -15.34 -21.67
N SER A 152 -42.53 -14.21 -20.97
CA SER A 152 -41.30 -13.81 -20.26
C SER A 152 -40.85 -14.82 -19.20
N LEU A 153 -41.80 -15.52 -18.56
CA LEU A 153 -41.52 -16.57 -17.58
C LEU A 153 -40.90 -17.81 -18.23
N ASP A 154 -41.33 -18.17 -19.44
CA ASP A 154 -40.76 -19.30 -20.19
C ASP A 154 -39.31 -19.01 -20.58
N PHE A 155 -39.04 -17.80 -21.09
CA PHE A 155 -37.67 -17.34 -21.38
C PHE A 155 -36.80 -17.36 -20.13
N PHE A 156 -37.33 -16.88 -19.01
CA PHE A 156 -36.61 -16.90 -17.73
C PHE A 156 -36.29 -18.32 -17.27
N ASN A 157 -37.27 -19.23 -17.30
CA ASN A 157 -37.10 -20.63 -16.90
C ASN A 157 -36.08 -21.35 -17.81
N ILE A 158 -36.13 -21.14 -19.13
CA ILE A 158 -35.16 -21.68 -20.10
C ILE A 158 -33.74 -21.17 -19.80
N VAL A 159 -33.57 -19.86 -19.62
CA VAL A 159 -32.26 -19.25 -19.33
C VAL A 159 -31.73 -19.72 -17.98
N PHE A 160 -32.57 -19.77 -16.95
CA PHE A 160 -32.22 -20.26 -15.63
C PHE A 160 -31.75 -21.72 -15.68
N PHE A 161 -32.52 -22.59 -16.34
CA PHE A 161 -32.18 -24.00 -16.51
C PHE A 161 -30.84 -24.16 -17.26
N ALA A 162 -30.66 -23.42 -18.35
CA ALA A 162 -29.43 -23.45 -19.14
C ALA A 162 -28.20 -23.00 -18.32
N VAL A 163 -28.34 -21.94 -17.52
CA VAL A 163 -27.28 -21.48 -16.61
C VAL A 163 -26.99 -22.54 -15.55
N LEU A 164 -28.02 -23.07 -14.87
CA LEU A 164 -27.88 -24.09 -13.83
C LEU A 164 -27.12 -25.32 -14.33
N ILE A 165 -27.58 -25.93 -15.42
CA ILE A 165 -26.94 -27.11 -16.01
C ILE A 165 -25.52 -26.78 -16.47
N SER A 166 -25.30 -25.65 -17.13
CA SER A 166 -23.96 -25.28 -17.58
C SER A 166 -22.99 -25.05 -16.42
N THR A 167 -23.43 -24.43 -15.33
CA THR A 167 -22.60 -24.18 -14.14
C THR A 167 -22.30 -25.47 -13.39
N LEU A 168 -23.25 -26.40 -13.28
CA LEU A 168 -23.02 -27.73 -12.69
C LEU A 168 -22.04 -28.54 -13.54
N LEU A 169 -22.31 -28.67 -14.85
CA LEU A 169 -21.50 -29.48 -15.75
C LEU A 169 -20.11 -28.88 -15.96
N GLN A 170 -20.01 -27.59 -16.33
CA GLN A 170 -18.71 -26.94 -16.56
C GLN A 170 -17.96 -26.72 -15.24
N GLY A 171 -18.64 -26.42 -14.14
CA GLY A 171 -18.03 -26.26 -12.82
C GLY A 171 -17.32 -27.54 -12.37
N ALA A 172 -17.99 -28.69 -12.51
CA ALA A 172 -17.41 -29.99 -12.15
C ALA A 172 -16.38 -30.50 -13.17
N SER A 173 -16.56 -30.21 -14.47
CA SER A 173 -15.71 -30.76 -15.54
C SER A 173 -14.48 -29.92 -15.88
N PHE A 174 -14.44 -28.63 -15.50
CA PHE A 174 -13.35 -27.72 -15.88
C PHE A 174 -11.99 -28.17 -15.33
N GLU A 175 -11.87 -28.39 -14.02
CA GLU A 175 -10.60 -28.77 -13.41
C GLU A 175 -10.08 -30.13 -13.92
N PRO A 176 -10.89 -31.20 -14.02
CA PRO A 176 -10.46 -32.45 -14.64
C PRO A 176 -10.00 -32.30 -16.10
N LEU A 177 -10.70 -31.48 -16.89
CA LEU A 177 -10.33 -31.24 -18.29
C LEU A 177 -9.00 -30.47 -18.39
N ALA A 178 -8.82 -29.42 -17.58
CA ALA A 178 -7.58 -28.66 -17.54
C ALA A 178 -6.38 -29.55 -17.16
N LYS A 179 -6.54 -30.45 -16.18
CA LYS A 179 -5.52 -31.44 -15.81
C LYS A 179 -5.18 -32.38 -16.97
N ARG A 180 -6.20 -32.93 -17.65
CA ARG A 180 -6.02 -33.82 -18.81
C ARG A 180 -5.29 -33.16 -19.98
N LEU A 181 -5.50 -31.85 -20.17
CA LEU A 181 -4.87 -31.08 -21.24
C LEU A 181 -3.46 -30.56 -20.88
N GLY A 182 -3.01 -30.79 -19.64
CA GLY A 182 -1.73 -30.28 -19.14
C GLY A 182 -1.73 -28.76 -18.94
N MET A 183 -2.89 -28.15 -18.74
CA MET A 183 -3.08 -26.69 -18.59
C MET A 183 -3.18 -26.24 -17.13
N THR A 184 -2.85 -27.12 -16.19
CA THR A 184 -2.71 -26.80 -14.77
C THR A 184 -1.25 -26.67 -14.41
N THR A 185 -0.89 -25.61 -13.70
CA THR A 185 0.44 -25.47 -13.10
C THR A 185 0.34 -25.61 -11.58
N ASN A 186 1.34 -26.26 -10.97
CA ASN A 186 1.55 -26.24 -9.52
C ASN A 186 2.38 -25.02 -9.08
N GLU A 187 2.89 -24.26 -10.04
CA GLU A 187 3.51 -22.98 -9.81
C GLU A 187 2.42 -22.00 -9.39
N ALA A 188 2.54 -21.42 -8.19
CA ALA A 188 1.58 -20.44 -7.72
C ALA A 188 1.56 -19.27 -8.73
N ALA A 189 0.37 -18.95 -9.28
CA ALA A 189 0.18 -17.92 -10.30
C ALA A 189 0.77 -16.54 -9.90
N LEU A 190 1.02 -16.35 -8.61
CA LEU A 190 1.90 -15.34 -8.03
C LEU A 190 2.72 -16.02 -6.92
N PRO A 191 4.02 -15.71 -6.73
CA PRO A 191 4.76 -16.18 -5.56
C PRO A 191 3.97 -15.84 -4.31
N ARG A 192 3.54 -16.86 -3.55
CA ARG A 192 2.86 -16.65 -2.27
C ARG A 192 3.79 -15.77 -1.43
N PRO A 193 3.39 -14.54 -1.07
CA PRO A 193 4.24 -13.71 -0.25
C PRO A 193 4.49 -14.46 1.07
N LEU A 194 5.76 -14.52 1.48
CA LEU A 194 6.29 -15.25 2.65
C LEU A 194 5.57 -14.92 3.97
N ALA A 195 4.73 -13.89 3.97
CA ALA A 195 3.63 -13.70 4.90
C ALA A 195 2.41 -13.23 4.08
N GLU A 196 1.21 -13.64 4.47
CA GLU A 196 0.01 -13.00 3.95
C GLU A 196 0.18 -11.49 4.10
N ALA A 197 0.19 -10.81 2.95
CA ALA A 197 0.10 -9.35 2.86
C ALA A 197 -0.93 -8.80 3.88
N GLY A 198 -2.00 -9.55 4.18
CA GLY A 198 -3.01 -9.22 5.18
C GLY A 198 -2.51 -9.19 6.63
N THR A 199 -1.63 -10.10 7.05
CA THR A 199 -1.12 -10.20 8.43
C THR A 199 -0.13 -9.09 8.76
N ILE A 200 0.82 -8.83 7.87
CA ILE A 200 1.75 -7.70 8.00
C ILE A 200 0.98 -6.35 7.97
N ARG A 201 -0.06 -6.24 7.11
CA ARG A 201 -0.91 -5.05 7.03
C ARG A 201 -1.93 -4.90 8.16
N ARG A 202 -2.17 -5.92 8.99
CA ARG A 202 -2.92 -5.80 10.26
C ARG A 202 -2.06 -5.20 11.38
N LEU A 203 -0.73 -5.34 11.27
CA LEU A 203 0.26 -4.82 12.22
C LEU A 203 0.71 -3.38 11.91
N GLY A 204 0.04 -2.70 10.97
CA GLY A 204 0.37 -1.31 10.59
C GLY A 204 1.63 -1.19 9.73
N ALA A 205 2.03 -2.25 9.01
CA ALA A 205 3.20 -2.23 8.14
C ALA A 205 2.87 -2.65 6.69
N GLU A 206 3.66 -2.15 5.75
CA GLU A 206 3.56 -2.40 4.31
C GLU A 206 4.89 -2.95 3.80
N VAL A 207 4.85 -3.89 2.86
CA VAL A 207 6.06 -4.37 2.17
C VAL A 207 6.15 -3.66 0.83
N VAL A 208 7.24 -2.93 0.63
CA VAL A 208 7.59 -2.23 -0.60
C VAL A 208 8.71 -2.98 -1.31
N GLU A 209 8.52 -3.25 -2.60
CA GLU A 209 9.55 -3.78 -3.49
C GLU A 209 10.19 -2.62 -4.25
N PHE A 210 11.52 -2.51 -4.17
CA PHE A 210 12.29 -1.50 -4.90
C PHE A 210 13.28 -2.21 -5.86
N PRO A 211 13.03 -2.19 -7.18
CA PRO A 211 13.99 -2.67 -8.16
C PRO A 211 15.13 -1.66 -8.29
N VAL A 212 16.36 -2.16 -8.33
CA VAL A 212 17.58 -1.35 -8.48
C VAL A 212 18.05 -1.41 -9.93
N TRP A 213 18.07 -0.26 -10.60
CA TRP A 213 18.62 -0.13 -11.96
C TRP A 213 20.05 0.38 -11.94
N GLN A 214 20.71 0.29 -13.10
CA GLN A 214 22.11 0.68 -13.26
C GLN A 214 22.35 2.17 -12.99
N ASP A 215 21.36 3.01 -13.29
CA ASP A 215 21.44 4.47 -13.13
C ASP A 215 20.96 4.96 -11.76
N ASP A 216 20.44 4.07 -10.90
CA ASP A 216 19.98 4.47 -9.57
C ASP A 216 21.17 4.85 -8.69
N ALA A 217 21.05 5.98 -7.99
CA ALA A 217 22.11 6.48 -7.12
C ALA A 217 22.51 5.52 -5.98
N ILE A 218 21.63 4.58 -5.59
CA ILE A 218 21.94 3.52 -4.62
C ILE A 218 22.75 2.36 -5.17
N ALA A 219 22.86 2.20 -6.49
CA ALA A 219 23.67 1.14 -7.07
C ALA A 219 25.13 1.28 -6.63
N GLY A 220 25.72 0.18 -6.14
CA GLY A 220 27.07 0.14 -5.60
C GLY A 220 27.21 0.63 -4.15
N ARG A 221 26.14 1.12 -3.51
CA ARG A 221 26.16 1.59 -2.11
C ARG A 221 25.94 0.45 -1.11
N MET A 222 26.43 0.64 0.11
CA MET A 222 26.17 -0.31 1.19
C MET A 222 24.80 -0.06 1.83
N ILE A 223 24.16 -1.11 2.35
CA ILE A 223 22.84 -0.99 3.01
C ILE A 223 22.85 0.06 4.13
N ARG A 224 23.94 0.17 4.91
CA ARG A 224 24.06 1.18 5.98
C ARG A 224 24.05 2.64 5.50
N GLU A 225 24.34 2.87 4.22
CA GLU A 225 24.38 4.20 3.60
C GLU A 225 23.01 4.62 3.06
N LEU A 226 22.06 3.68 2.97
CA LEU A 226 20.74 3.90 2.41
C LEU A 226 19.85 4.84 3.25
N GLY A 227 20.20 5.10 4.52
CA GLY A 227 19.47 6.04 5.35
C GLY A 227 18.03 5.60 5.71
N LEU A 228 17.79 4.28 5.80
CA LEU A 228 16.51 3.74 6.24
C LEU A 228 16.11 4.28 7.62
N PRO A 229 14.85 4.74 7.81
CA PRO A 229 14.34 5.13 9.12
C PRO A 229 14.24 3.91 10.04
N ARG A 230 14.14 4.13 11.36
CA ARG A 230 14.11 3.03 12.35
C ARG A 230 12.88 2.15 12.21
N GLU A 231 11.82 2.72 11.66
CA GLU A 231 10.52 2.12 11.42
C GLU A 231 10.43 1.42 10.04
N ALA A 232 11.55 1.36 9.31
CA ALA A 232 11.71 0.58 8.08
C ALA A 232 12.79 -0.51 8.23
N LEU A 233 12.49 -1.70 7.74
CA LEU A 233 13.36 -2.86 7.78
C LEU A 233 13.53 -3.43 6.37
N LEU A 234 14.75 -3.43 5.85
CA LEU A 234 15.07 -4.20 4.67
C LEU A 234 15.11 -5.69 5.07
N ASN A 235 14.20 -6.49 4.52
CA ASN A 235 14.00 -7.89 4.90
C ASN A 235 14.90 -8.85 4.10
N VAL A 236 14.91 -8.68 2.78
CA VAL A 236 15.65 -9.56 1.85
C VAL A 236 16.03 -8.79 0.60
N ILE A 237 17.16 -9.18 0.01
CA ILE A 237 17.59 -8.76 -1.33
C ILE A 237 17.45 -9.96 -2.25
N VAL A 238 16.72 -9.82 -3.34
CA VAL A 238 16.61 -10.84 -4.37
C VAL A 238 17.54 -10.46 -5.53
N ARG A 239 18.56 -11.29 -5.77
CA ARG A 239 19.54 -11.12 -6.86
C ARG A 239 19.49 -12.33 -7.77
N GLY A 240 18.88 -12.18 -8.95
CA GLY A 240 18.51 -13.32 -9.79
C GLY A 240 17.63 -14.29 -9.01
N ASP A 241 18.11 -15.52 -8.84
CA ASP A 241 17.41 -16.60 -8.11
C ASP A 241 17.89 -16.78 -6.66
N GLN A 242 18.72 -15.85 -6.14
CA GLN A 242 19.25 -15.93 -4.79
C GLN A 242 18.58 -14.93 -3.84
N ALA A 243 18.20 -15.41 -2.65
CA ALA A 243 17.72 -14.61 -1.54
C ALA A 243 18.87 -14.30 -0.58
N ILE A 244 19.31 -13.04 -0.54
CA ILE A 244 20.45 -12.58 0.26
C ILE A 244 19.93 -11.86 1.51
N PRO A 245 20.27 -12.31 2.73
CA PRO A 245 19.91 -11.62 3.95
C PRO A 245 20.70 -10.29 4.06
N PRO A 246 20.02 -9.16 4.30
CA PRO A 246 20.65 -7.84 4.29
C PRO A 246 21.51 -7.66 5.54
N ARG A 247 22.79 -7.32 5.34
CA ARG A 247 23.70 -6.86 6.40
C ARG A 247 24.11 -5.43 6.10
N GLY A 248 24.45 -4.65 7.13
CA GLY A 248 24.91 -3.26 6.91
C GLY A 248 26.10 -3.13 5.94
N SER A 249 26.90 -4.19 5.81
CA SER A 249 28.04 -4.30 4.88
C SER A 249 27.69 -4.85 3.49
N THR A 250 26.48 -5.39 3.29
CA THR A 250 26.04 -5.89 1.99
C THR A 250 25.93 -4.72 1.02
N ARG A 251 26.46 -4.92 -0.19
CA ARG A 251 26.44 -3.92 -1.26
C ARG A 251 25.24 -4.16 -2.17
N VAL A 252 24.52 -3.10 -2.48
CA VAL A 252 23.41 -3.10 -3.42
C VAL A 252 23.98 -3.07 -4.84
N GLU A 253 23.53 -3.95 -5.71
CA GLU A 253 23.97 -4.07 -7.10
C GLU A 253 22.82 -3.80 -8.06
N ALA A 254 23.14 -3.37 -9.29
CA ALA A 254 22.15 -3.23 -10.34
C ALA A 254 21.53 -4.60 -10.65
N GLY A 255 20.19 -4.64 -10.78
CA GLY A 255 19.41 -5.87 -10.92
C GLY A 255 18.93 -6.47 -9.59
N ASP A 256 19.34 -5.93 -8.45
CA ASP A 256 18.78 -6.31 -7.15
C ASP A 256 17.31 -5.89 -7.03
N ARG A 257 16.53 -6.68 -6.28
CA ARG A 257 15.20 -6.30 -5.81
C ARG A 257 15.19 -6.27 -4.29
N LEU A 258 15.00 -5.08 -3.74
CA LEU A 258 15.00 -4.83 -2.31
C LEU A 258 13.57 -4.97 -1.76
N HIS A 259 13.36 -5.85 -0.78
CA HIS A 259 12.06 -6.02 -0.13
C HIS A 259 12.09 -5.37 1.25
N ILE A 260 11.35 -4.28 1.42
CA ILE A 260 11.44 -3.42 2.60
C ILE A 260 10.09 -3.40 3.29
N LEU A 261 10.08 -3.73 4.57
CA LEU A 261 8.94 -3.57 5.45
C LEU A 261 8.95 -2.16 6.05
N VAL A 262 7.87 -1.41 5.93
CA VAL A 262 7.77 -0.02 6.37
C VAL A 262 6.50 0.14 7.19
N ARG A 263 6.59 0.74 8.39
CA ARG A 263 5.38 1.08 9.15
C ARG A 263 4.65 2.28 8.55
N GLN A 264 3.32 2.32 8.68
CA GLN A 264 2.48 3.34 8.03
C GLN A 264 2.82 4.78 8.45
N GLU A 265 3.36 4.99 9.65
CA GLU A 265 3.64 6.32 10.19
C GLU A 265 4.74 7.07 9.42
N VAL A 266 5.65 6.34 8.76
CA VAL A 266 6.79 6.91 8.02
C VAL A 266 6.64 6.81 6.49
N ALA A 267 5.47 6.44 5.99
CA ALA A 267 5.25 6.17 4.56
C ALA A 267 5.45 7.39 3.63
N ILE A 268 5.38 8.61 4.16
CA ILE A 268 5.66 9.84 3.41
C ILE A 268 7.18 10.08 3.31
N GLU A 269 7.88 10.09 4.45
CA GLU A 269 9.36 10.22 4.50
C GLU A 269 10.04 9.09 3.72
N PHE A 270 9.47 7.88 3.78
CA PHE A 270 9.96 6.74 3.02
C PHE A 270 9.86 6.96 1.51
N ARG A 271 8.82 7.63 1.00
CA ARG A 271 8.72 7.97 -0.43
C ARG A 271 9.81 8.94 -0.88
N GLU A 272 10.07 9.98 -0.10
CA GLU A 272 11.17 10.91 -0.36
C GLU A 272 12.53 10.19 -0.30
N LEU A 273 12.67 9.16 0.55
CA LEU A 273 13.85 8.32 0.57
C LEU A 273 14.00 7.50 -0.71
N LEU A 274 12.92 6.89 -1.23
CA LEU A 274 12.96 6.14 -2.49
C LEU A 274 13.31 7.04 -3.69
N GLU A 275 12.84 8.29 -3.71
CA GLU A 275 13.22 9.26 -4.75
C GLU A 275 14.70 9.65 -4.66
N ARG A 276 15.22 9.87 -3.45
CA ARG A 276 16.65 10.06 -3.23
C ARG A 276 17.46 8.85 -3.66
N TRP A 277 16.92 7.64 -3.48
CA TRP A 277 17.61 6.43 -3.93
C TRP A 277 17.79 6.34 -5.44
N ARG A 278 16.84 6.91 -6.19
CA ARG A 278 16.92 7.02 -7.65
C ARG A 278 17.88 8.11 -8.08
N ASN A 279 17.70 9.32 -7.56
CA ASN A 279 18.32 10.53 -8.13
C ASN A 279 19.54 11.04 -7.35
N GLY A 280 19.77 10.52 -6.15
CA GLY A 280 20.76 11.06 -5.21
C GLY A 280 20.35 12.41 -4.60
N PRO A 281 21.15 12.94 -3.67
CA PRO A 281 22.36 12.33 -3.10
C PRO A 281 22.03 11.20 -2.10
N ILE A 282 22.89 10.16 -2.07
CA ILE A 282 22.81 9.07 -1.08
C ILE A 282 23.66 9.39 0.13
N GLY A 283 23.09 9.17 1.32
CA GLY A 283 23.72 9.47 2.61
C GLY A 283 23.02 10.63 3.33
N ARG A 284 23.51 10.95 4.53
CA ARG A 284 23.00 12.13 5.26
C ARG A 284 23.35 13.40 4.49
N PRO A 285 22.44 14.37 4.36
CA PRO A 285 22.72 15.62 3.66
C PRO A 285 23.98 16.28 4.25
N PRO A 286 24.88 16.80 3.40
CA PRO A 286 26.09 17.46 3.87
C PRO A 286 25.75 18.64 4.77
N ARG A 287 26.45 18.76 5.90
CA ARG A 287 26.27 19.79 6.91
C ARG A 287 26.35 21.17 6.25
N LYS A 288 25.38 22.06 6.51
CA LYS A 288 25.56 23.48 6.14
C LYS A 288 26.82 24.00 6.84
N PRO A 289 27.76 24.63 6.13
CA PRO A 289 28.98 25.16 6.75
C PRO A 289 28.61 26.12 7.88
N LEU A 290 29.19 25.91 9.07
CA LEU A 290 29.04 26.84 10.18
C LEU A 290 29.68 28.18 9.77
N LYS A 291 28.96 29.29 9.96
CA LYS A 291 29.54 30.62 9.73
C LYS A 291 30.49 30.94 10.87
N ALA A 292 31.79 30.75 10.66
CA ALA A 292 32.80 31.12 11.65
C ALA A 292 32.74 32.63 11.94
N ARG A 293 32.45 33.01 13.19
CA ARG A 293 32.63 34.38 13.70
C ARG A 293 33.83 34.41 14.65
N SER A 294 34.63 35.46 14.58
CA SER A 294 35.86 35.68 15.34
C SER A 294 35.66 36.11 16.80
N SER A 295 34.41 36.20 17.29
CA SER A 295 34.14 36.61 18.67
C SER A 295 34.13 35.39 19.60
N GLN A 296 34.86 35.47 20.72
CA GLN A 296 34.77 34.47 21.79
C GLN A 296 33.30 34.23 22.18
N ALA A 297 32.85 32.98 22.04
CA ALA A 297 31.49 32.58 22.40
C ALA A 297 31.29 32.76 23.91
N ILE A 298 30.59 33.82 24.32
CA ILE A 298 30.21 34.04 25.71
C ILE A 298 29.29 32.89 26.12
N ALA A 299 29.73 32.12 27.12
CA ALA A 299 28.90 31.08 27.72
C ALA A 299 27.80 31.77 28.56
N SER A 300 26.56 31.41 28.30
CA SER A 300 25.40 31.96 29.02
C SER A 300 24.48 30.84 29.45
N SER A 301 23.87 30.98 30.62
CA SER A 301 22.80 30.09 31.07
C SER A 301 21.64 30.87 31.65
N ARG A 302 20.42 30.45 31.33
CA ARG A 302 19.19 31.05 31.87
C ARG A 302 18.07 30.01 31.96
N PRO A 303 17.02 30.24 32.75
CA PRO A 303 15.83 29.39 32.70
C PRO A 303 15.18 29.38 31.31
N TRP A 304 14.60 28.24 30.93
CA TRP A 304 13.74 28.14 29.75
C TRP A 304 12.41 28.83 30.01
N ARG A 305 11.93 29.63 29.06
CA ARG A 305 10.69 30.39 29.17
C ARG A 305 9.68 29.88 28.16
N ALA A 306 8.38 30.09 28.41
CA ALA A 306 7.32 29.67 27.49
C ALA A 306 7.50 30.23 26.07
N GLN A 307 8.05 31.44 25.93
CA GLN A 307 8.36 32.08 24.65
C GLN A 307 9.45 31.37 23.82
N ASP A 308 10.26 30.50 24.44
CA ASP A 308 11.33 29.77 23.76
C ASP A 308 10.80 28.51 23.02
N GLY A 309 9.54 28.15 23.26
CA GLY A 309 8.88 27.01 22.60
C GLY A 309 9.19 25.65 23.25
N ASP A 310 9.21 24.60 22.44
CA ASP A 310 9.47 23.22 22.89
C ASP A 310 10.96 23.01 23.18
N ALA A 311 11.32 22.75 24.44
CA ALA A 311 12.68 22.43 24.83
C ALA A 311 13.17 21.08 24.27
N GLY A 312 12.27 20.16 23.92
CA GLY A 312 12.60 18.87 23.31
C GLY A 312 12.93 18.96 21.83
N HIS A 313 12.37 19.94 21.12
CA HIS A 313 12.59 20.17 19.68
C HIS A 313 12.69 21.68 19.37
N PRO A 314 13.73 22.36 19.88
CA PRO A 314 13.85 23.80 19.74
C PRO A 314 14.21 24.18 18.30
N GLN A 315 13.55 25.21 17.75
CA GLN A 315 13.89 25.76 16.43
C GLN A 315 14.87 26.95 16.51
N ARG A 316 14.80 27.75 17.59
CA ARG A 316 15.72 28.85 17.88
C ARG A 316 16.13 28.84 19.33
N VAL A 317 17.40 29.13 19.61
CA VAL A 317 17.91 29.21 20.99
C VAL A 317 18.84 30.41 21.12
N GLY A 318 18.55 31.31 22.05
CA GLY A 318 19.41 32.47 22.32
C GLY A 318 19.60 33.41 21.13
N GLY A 319 18.58 33.53 20.25
CA GLY A 319 18.59 34.36 19.06
C GLY A 319 19.21 33.71 17.81
N ALA A 320 19.80 32.53 17.95
CA ALA A 320 20.40 31.76 16.86
C ALA A 320 19.46 30.62 16.42
N ASP A 321 19.54 30.23 15.15
CA ASP A 321 18.73 29.17 14.57
C ASP A 321 19.37 27.80 14.86
N VAL A 322 18.55 26.80 15.17
CA VAL A 322 19.03 25.43 15.38
C VAL A 322 19.30 24.79 14.02
N VAL A 323 20.56 24.42 13.78
CA VAL A 323 21.00 23.75 12.56
C VAL A 323 20.88 22.23 12.68
N GLU A 324 21.16 21.70 13.87
CA GLU A 324 21.20 20.27 14.11
C GLU A 324 20.84 19.95 15.55
N GLN A 325 20.00 18.92 15.75
CA GLN A 325 19.73 18.36 17.07
C GLN A 325 20.55 17.08 17.27
N LEU A 326 21.57 17.16 18.12
CA LEU A 326 22.50 16.07 18.39
C LEU A 326 21.87 15.00 19.28
N ARG A 327 21.13 15.41 20.32
CA ARG A 327 20.48 14.49 21.28
C ARG A 327 19.16 15.07 21.76
N THR A 328 18.25 14.18 22.15
CA THR A 328 16.99 14.52 22.85
C THR A 328 17.01 13.83 24.21
N ARG A 329 16.61 14.55 25.25
CA ARG A 329 16.52 14.07 26.62
C ARG A 329 15.34 13.09 26.75
N ARG A 330 15.54 11.96 27.45
CA ARG A 330 14.60 10.81 27.47
C ARG A 330 14.07 10.42 28.85
N ASP A 331 14.42 11.14 29.90
CA ASP A 331 14.01 10.86 31.28
C ASP A 331 12.65 11.50 31.66
N GLY A 332 11.80 11.78 30.67
CA GLY A 332 10.50 12.43 30.85
C GLY A 332 10.54 13.95 30.98
N VAL A 333 11.73 14.56 31.09
CA VAL A 333 11.91 16.01 31.08
C VAL A 333 12.25 16.49 29.66
N PRO A 334 11.50 17.45 29.09
CA PRO A 334 11.82 18.03 27.79
C PRO A 334 13.22 18.64 27.79
N GLY A 335 14.02 18.36 26.76
CA GLY A 335 15.36 18.89 26.60
C GLY A 335 16.09 18.29 25.40
N ALA A 336 17.09 19.01 24.89
CA ALA A 336 17.87 18.61 23.74
C ALA A 336 19.30 19.17 23.81
N LEU A 337 20.23 18.56 23.08
CA LEU A 337 21.53 19.14 22.77
C LEU A 337 21.51 19.50 21.29
N VAL A 338 21.78 20.76 20.97
CA VAL A 338 21.66 21.30 19.62
C VAL A 338 22.88 22.12 19.20
N VAL A 339 23.08 22.23 17.89
CA VAL A 339 24.09 23.07 17.24
C VAL A 339 23.38 24.28 16.65
N LEU A 340 23.94 25.46 16.90
CA LEU A 340 23.42 26.74 16.43
C LEU A 340 24.14 27.18 15.16
N ASP A 341 23.48 28.00 14.34
CA ASP A 341 23.99 28.50 13.06
C ASP A 341 25.24 29.40 13.19
N ASP A 342 25.44 29.95 14.40
CA ASP A 342 26.61 30.73 14.79
C ASP A 342 27.79 29.88 15.32
N GLY A 343 27.68 28.55 15.27
CA GLY A 343 28.74 27.61 15.68
C GLY A 343 28.78 27.31 17.18
N ARG A 344 27.88 27.88 17.99
CA ARG A 344 27.73 27.51 19.40
C ARG A 344 26.89 26.25 19.55
N PHE A 345 27.01 25.63 20.72
CA PHE A 345 26.14 24.54 21.15
C PHE A 345 25.15 25.07 22.18
N ALA A 346 23.99 24.44 22.28
CA ALA A 346 23.06 24.69 23.36
C ALA A 346 22.50 23.40 23.94
N VAL A 347 22.40 23.35 25.27
CA VAL A 347 21.63 22.32 25.98
C VAL A 347 20.35 22.96 26.46
N THR A 348 19.20 22.47 25.99
CA THR A 348 17.86 22.94 26.37
C THR A 348 17.24 22.01 27.41
N GLY A 349 16.30 22.55 28.17
CA GLY A 349 15.60 21.87 29.26
C GLY A 349 15.08 22.89 30.27
N PRO A 350 14.91 22.56 31.56
CA PRO A 350 14.51 23.55 32.56
C PRO A 350 15.43 24.78 32.62
N VAL A 351 16.72 24.55 32.34
CA VAL A 351 17.74 25.59 32.17
C VAL A 351 18.37 25.41 30.79
N VAL A 352 18.44 26.48 30.01
CA VAL A 352 19.22 26.50 28.78
C VAL A 352 20.63 27.00 29.08
N ALA A 353 21.62 26.29 28.54
CA ALA A 353 23.01 26.71 28.54
C ALA A 353 23.51 26.79 27.09
N ILE A 354 24.14 27.90 26.72
CA ILE A 354 24.66 28.17 25.37
C ILE A 354 26.14 28.49 25.49
N GLY A 355 26.98 27.91 24.64
CA GLY A 355 28.42 28.21 24.64
C GLY A 355 29.21 27.35 23.67
N SER A 356 30.54 27.41 23.78
CA SER A 356 31.42 26.48 23.06
C SER A 356 31.28 25.05 23.60
N SER A 357 31.72 24.06 22.80
CA SER A 357 31.75 22.64 23.22
C SER A 357 32.44 22.49 24.58
N GLN A 358 33.64 23.05 24.74
CA GLN A 358 34.38 23.03 26.01
C GLN A 358 33.62 23.67 27.19
N ALA A 359 32.95 24.80 26.97
CA ALA A 359 32.19 25.47 28.03
C ALA A 359 31.00 24.64 28.48
N LEU A 360 30.29 24.00 27.55
CA LEU A 360 29.16 23.12 27.86
C LEU A 360 29.61 21.78 28.44
N GLN A 361 30.73 21.22 28.01
CA GLN A 361 31.31 20.04 28.66
C GLN A 361 31.64 20.32 30.13
N ARG A 362 32.24 21.48 30.44
CA ARG A 362 32.48 21.89 31.83
C ARG A 362 31.18 22.05 32.62
N ASN A 363 30.15 22.65 32.02
CA ASN A 363 28.84 22.80 32.65
C ASN A 363 28.17 21.44 32.92
N ALA A 364 28.17 20.55 31.93
CA ALA A 364 27.60 19.21 32.02
C ALA A 364 28.30 18.35 33.08
N ARG A 365 29.65 18.36 33.14
CA ARG A 365 30.40 17.65 34.18
C ARG A 365 30.07 18.13 35.60
N ARG A 366 29.87 19.45 35.80
CA ARG A 366 29.40 19.99 37.08
C ARG A 366 27.98 19.50 37.41
N ARG A 367 27.10 19.41 36.41
CA ARG A 367 25.73 18.93 36.58
C ARG A 367 25.64 17.43 36.88
N ILE A 368 26.53 16.60 36.31
CA ILE A 368 26.67 15.18 36.66
C ILE A 368 26.94 15.02 38.16
N ALA A 369 27.87 15.83 38.70
CA ALA A 369 28.24 15.78 40.10
C ALA A 369 27.10 16.21 41.05
N SER A 370 26.18 17.06 40.58
CA SER A 370 25.03 17.55 41.36
C SER A 370 23.68 16.90 40.96
N ALA A 371 23.68 15.85 40.15
CA ALA A 371 22.46 15.25 39.60
C ALA A 371 21.65 14.54 40.69
N ARG A 372 20.33 14.79 40.72
CA ARG A 372 19.42 14.23 41.75
C ARG A 372 18.76 12.92 41.34
N SER A 373 18.84 12.55 40.07
CA SER A 373 18.30 11.28 39.55
C SER A 373 19.28 10.62 38.58
N ASP A 374 19.15 9.30 38.42
CA ASP A 374 19.94 8.54 37.46
C ASP A 374 19.63 8.97 36.01
N GLY A 375 18.38 9.34 35.72
CA GLY A 375 17.99 9.91 34.43
C GLY A 375 18.68 11.23 34.11
N GLU A 376 18.77 12.13 35.10
CA GLU A 376 19.49 13.40 34.96
C GLU A 376 21.01 13.15 34.77
N ARG A 377 21.58 12.22 35.54
CA ARG A 377 22.99 11.86 35.43
C ARG A 377 23.33 11.26 34.06
N ALA A 378 22.48 10.35 33.56
CA ALA A 378 22.60 9.74 32.25
C ALA A 378 22.51 10.79 31.13
N TRP A 379 21.55 11.71 31.22
CA TRP A 379 21.40 12.81 30.27
C TRP A 379 22.68 13.65 30.16
N TRP A 380 23.24 14.10 31.28
CA TRP A 380 24.46 14.91 31.25
C TRP A 380 25.69 14.12 30.78
N ALA A 381 25.77 12.82 31.05
CA ALA A 381 26.81 11.96 30.50
C ALA A 381 26.71 11.83 28.96
N GLU A 382 25.50 11.67 28.42
CA GLU A 382 25.24 11.67 26.98
C GLU A 382 25.61 13.00 26.32
N VAL A 383 25.31 14.13 26.98
CA VAL A 383 25.70 15.47 26.51
C VAL A 383 27.22 15.59 26.39
N VAL A 384 27.99 15.16 27.40
CA VAL A 384 29.46 15.17 27.35
C VAL A 384 29.97 14.30 26.22
N ALA A 385 29.47 13.07 26.09
CA ALA A 385 29.90 12.14 25.04
C ALA A 385 29.61 12.68 23.63
N ALA A 386 28.45 13.31 23.42
CA ALA A 386 28.09 13.92 22.15
C ALA A 386 28.99 15.11 21.80
N LEU A 387 29.30 15.97 22.77
CA LEU A 387 30.18 17.14 22.57
C LEU A 387 31.63 16.76 22.26
N VAL A 388 32.16 15.71 22.91
CA VAL A 388 33.48 15.15 22.59
C VAL A 388 33.50 14.53 21.19
N GLY A 389 32.43 13.83 20.81
CA GLY A 389 32.28 13.25 19.48
C GLY A 389 32.27 14.30 18.37
N GLU A 390 31.77 15.52 18.63
CA GLU A 390 31.82 16.63 17.67
C GLU A 390 33.22 17.26 17.54
N GLU A 391 34.03 17.27 18.60
CA GLU A 391 35.42 17.77 18.53
C GLU A 391 36.36 16.83 17.75
N LEU A 392 36.01 15.55 17.65
CA LEU A 392 36.78 14.51 16.95
C LEU A 392 36.36 14.30 15.49
N ARG A 393 35.37 15.06 14.99
CA ARG A 393 34.97 15.01 13.58
C ARG A 393 35.92 15.87 12.75
N PRO A 394 36.54 15.33 11.68
CA PRO A 394 37.47 16.05 10.82
C PRO A 394 36.81 17.20 10.06
#